data_AF-A0A7Y2JKV6-F1
#
_entry.id   AF-A0A7Y2JKV6-F1
#
_cell.length_a   1.000
_cell.length_b   1.000
_cell.length_c   1.000
_cell.angle_alpha   90.00
_cell.angle_beta   90.00
_cell.angle_gamma   90.00
#
_symmetry.space_group_name_H-M   'P 1'
#
loop_
_entity.id
_entity.type
_entity.pdbx_description
1 polymer ?
#
loop_
_entity_poly.entity_id
_entity_poly.type
_entity_poly.pdbx_seq_one_letter_code
_entity_poly.pdbx_strand_id
1 'polypeptide(L)'
;MQIAHRKVGPDQPPLVIAEIGINHGGDLDVARHMVTLAARSGAEIVKHQTHFVWDEMTEEAKSILPPNAGGKSIWQVMEECALSPEDEAELKRHTEAEGLIYISTPFSRAAADWLD
;
A
#
# COMPACT_ATOMS: atom_id res chain seq x y z
N MET A 1 9.25 11.57 17.28
CA MET A 1 8.02 11.53 16.45
C MET A 1 7.09 10.46 17.00
N GLN A 2 5.81 10.48 16.65
CA GLN A 2 4.86 9.42 16.99
C GLN A 2 3.96 9.15 15.78
N ILE A 3 3.69 7.86 15.50
CA ILE A 3 2.77 7.39 14.46
C ILE A 3 1.65 6.65 15.18
N ALA A 4 0.42 7.15 15.13
CA ALA A 4 -0.67 6.69 15.99
C ALA A 4 -0.25 6.63 17.46
N HIS A 5 -0.08 5.43 18.04
CA HIS A 5 0.40 5.23 19.41
C HIS A 5 1.89 4.83 19.50
N ARG A 6 2.57 4.57 18.38
CA ARG A 6 3.97 4.11 18.31
C ARG A 6 4.94 5.30 18.26
N LYS A 7 5.74 5.46 19.32
CA LYS A 7 6.84 6.45 19.37
C LYS A 7 7.99 6.01 18.45
N VAL A 8 8.58 6.94 17.71
CA VAL A 8 9.72 6.68 16.80
C VAL A 8 10.84 7.69 17.08
N GLY A 9 12.05 7.18 17.29
CA GLY A 9 13.26 7.97 17.54
C GLY A 9 14.45 7.11 17.99
N PRO A 10 15.62 7.73 18.22
CA PRO A 10 16.86 7.02 18.58
C PRO A 10 16.78 6.17 19.86
N ASP A 11 15.95 6.59 20.83
CA ASP A 11 15.77 5.90 22.11
C ASP A 11 14.62 4.86 22.08
N GLN A 12 14.09 4.52 20.91
CA GLN A 12 13.02 3.54 20.75
C GLN A 12 13.53 2.32 19.98
N PRO A 13 12.96 1.12 20.18
CA PRO A 13 13.26 -0.02 19.34
C PRO A 13 13.04 0.30 17.85
N PRO A 14 13.89 -0.22 16.94
CA PRO A 14 13.70 -0.06 15.51
C PRO A 14 12.27 -0.45 15.10
N LEU A 15 11.69 0.35 14.21
CA LEU A 15 10.36 0.11 13.69
C LEU A 15 10.47 -0.62 12.35
N VAL A 16 9.86 -1.79 12.26
CA VAL A 16 9.75 -2.55 11.00
C VAL A 16 8.36 -2.30 10.42
N ILE A 17 8.33 -1.89 9.15
CA ILE A 17 7.09 -1.66 8.40
C ILE A 17 6.96 -2.79 7.38
N ALA A 18 5.86 -3.54 7.45
CA ALA A 18 5.54 -4.56 6.46
C ALA A 18 4.96 -3.90 5.21
N GLU A 19 5.81 -3.70 4.19
CA GLU A 19 5.39 -3.17 2.90
C GLU A 19 4.66 -4.25 2.09
N ILE A 20 3.34 -4.15 1.98
CA ILE A 20 2.57 -5.00 1.08
C ILE A 20 2.60 -4.47 -0.35
N GLY A 21 2.79 -3.15 -0.52
CA GLY A 21 2.94 -2.52 -1.83
C GLY A 21 1.83 -2.92 -2.78
N ILE A 22 2.21 -3.37 -3.99
CA ILE A 22 1.33 -3.95 -5.00
C ILE A 22 1.36 -5.48 -5.03
N ASN A 23 1.94 -6.15 -4.02
CA ASN A 23 2.16 -7.61 -4.04
C ASN A 23 0.86 -8.42 -4.07
N HIS A 24 -0.26 -7.82 -3.67
CA HIS A 24 -1.59 -8.43 -3.73
C HIS A 24 -2.17 -8.52 -5.15
N GLY A 25 -1.57 -7.85 -6.14
CA GLY A 25 -1.99 -7.97 -7.54
C GLY A 25 -3.43 -7.54 -7.79
N GLY A 26 -3.91 -6.52 -7.06
CA GLY A 26 -5.29 -6.03 -7.17
C GLY A 26 -6.35 -6.85 -6.43
N ASP A 27 -5.96 -7.92 -5.74
CA ASP A 27 -6.89 -8.80 -5.02
C ASP A 27 -6.98 -8.43 -3.53
N LEU A 28 -8.16 -7.97 -3.09
CA LEU A 28 -8.41 -7.60 -1.69
C LEU A 28 -8.28 -8.79 -0.73
N ASP A 29 -8.69 -10.00 -1.11
CA ASP A 29 -8.57 -11.18 -0.26
C ASP A 29 -7.11 -11.54 -0.02
N VAL A 30 -6.28 -11.45 -1.07
CA VAL A 30 -4.83 -11.62 -0.96
C VAL A 30 -4.23 -10.54 -0.05
N ALA A 31 -4.62 -9.26 -0.22
CA ALA A 31 -4.14 -8.16 0.61
C ALA A 31 -4.49 -8.38 2.10
N ARG A 32 -5.73 -8.76 2.41
CA ARG A 32 -6.17 -9.10 3.78
C ARG A 32 -5.40 -10.28 4.34
N HIS A 33 -5.15 -11.30 3.53
CA HIS A 33 -4.35 -12.44 3.95
C HIS A 33 -2.91 -12.04 4.32
N MET A 34 -2.27 -11.18 3.51
CA MET A 34 -0.95 -10.63 3.79
C MET A 34 -0.92 -9.86 5.11
N VAL A 35 -1.93 -9.04 5.38
CA VAL A 35 -2.07 -8.29 6.65
C VAL A 35 -2.16 -9.23 7.85
N THR A 36 -3.02 -10.26 7.78
CA THR A 36 -3.14 -11.24 8.86
C THR A 36 -1.82 -12.00 9.09
N LEU A 37 -1.06 -12.31 8.03
CA LEU A 37 0.27 -12.91 8.17
C LEU A 37 1.29 -11.94 8.80
N ALA A 38 1.25 -10.66 8.45
CA ALA A 38 2.10 -9.63 9.05
C ALA A 38 1.81 -9.48 10.55
N ALA A 39 0.52 -9.41 10.93
CA ALA A 39 0.09 -9.36 12.32
C ALA A 39 0.60 -10.57 13.13
N ARG A 40 0.39 -11.78 12.60
CA ARG A 40 0.87 -13.03 13.22
C ARG A 40 2.39 -13.12 13.34
N SER A 41 3.11 -12.41 12.47
CA SER A 41 4.57 -12.34 12.50
C SER A 41 5.09 -11.27 13.47
N GLY A 42 4.21 -10.54 14.15
CA GLY A 42 4.56 -9.50 15.11
C GLY A 42 4.91 -8.15 14.47
N ALA A 43 4.47 -7.89 13.24
CA ALA A 43 4.56 -6.55 12.67
C ALA A 43 3.75 -5.55 13.52
N GLU A 44 4.19 -4.30 13.54
CA GLU A 44 3.45 -3.21 14.19
C GLU A 44 2.67 -2.37 13.16
N ILE A 45 3.19 -2.30 11.92
CA ILE A 45 2.69 -1.45 10.84
C ILE A 45 2.67 -2.21 9.53
N VAL A 46 1.58 -2.06 8.78
CA VAL A 46 1.50 -2.44 7.36
C VAL A 46 1.46 -1.15 6.52
N LYS A 47 2.20 -1.15 5.41
CA LYS A 47 2.20 -0.06 4.44
C LYS A 47 1.68 -0.51 3.08
N HIS A 48 0.70 0.21 2.57
CA HIS A 48 0.13 0.06 1.23
C HIS A 48 0.68 1.13 0.25
N GLN A 49 0.28 1.04 -1.01
CA GLN A 49 0.53 2.06 -2.03
C GLN A 49 -0.81 2.46 -2.67
N THR A 50 -1.21 3.72 -2.54
CA THR A 50 -2.46 4.24 -3.08
C THR A 50 -2.22 4.73 -4.50
N HIS A 51 -2.83 4.04 -5.46
CA HIS A 51 -2.66 4.29 -6.89
C HIS A 51 -3.97 4.72 -7.53
N PHE A 52 -4.04 5.98 -7.95
CA PHE A 52 -5.09 6.45 -8.86
C PHE A 52 -4.45 6.75 -10.20
N VAL A 53 -4.39 5.73 -11.08
CA VAL A 53 -3.64 5.72 -12.34
C VAL A 53 -3.85 6.99 -13.18
N TRP A 54 -5.10 7.49 -13.21
CA TRP A 54 -5.49 8.68 -13.96
C TRP A 54 -4.89 10.00 -13.42
N ASP A 55 -4.43 10.05 -12.17
CA ASP A 55 -3.82 11.22 -11.53
C ASP A 55 -2.32 11.06 -11.25
N GLU A 56 -1.78 9.83 -11.28
CA GLU A 56 -0.34 9.58 -11.09
C GLU A 56 0.47 9.54 -12.38
N MET A 57 -0.15 9.20 -13.52
CA MET A 57 0.56 8.93 -14.76
C MET A 57 -0.08 9.61 -15.97
N THR A 58 0.76 9.92 -16.95
CA THR A 58 0.34 10.36 -18.28
C THR A 58 0.38 9.18 -19.27
N GLU A 59 -0.17 9.37 -20.47
CA GLU A 59 -0.24 8.34 -21.52
C GLU A 59 1.14 7.77 -21.91
N GLU A 60 2.21 8.56 -21.77
CA GLU A 60 3.59 8.14 -21.99
C GLU A 60 3.96 6.89 -21.17
N ALA A 61 3.37 6.72 -19.98
CA ALA A 61 3.62 5.58 -19.10
C ALA A 61 3.21 4.24 -19.73
N LYS A 62 2.28 4.22 -20.70
CA LYS A 62 1.90 3.00 -21.45
C LYS A 62 3.04 2.46 -22.33
N SER A 63 4.06 3.28 -22.61
CA SER A 63 5.23 2.87 -23.39
C SER A 63 6.45 2.53 -22.52
N ILE A 64 6.38 2.74 -21.20
CA ILE A 64 7.49 2.48 -20.27
C ILE A 64 7.36 1.06 -19.73
N LEU A 65 8.36 0.22 -20.00
CA LEU A 65 8.40 -1.19 -19.59
C LEU A 65 9.42 -1.36 -18.45
N PRO A 66 8.97 -1.55 -17.20
CA PRO A 66 9.88 -1.89 -16.11
C PRO A 66 10.55 -3.26 -16.35
N PRO A 67 11.82 -3.43 -15.96
CA PRO A 67 12.57 -4.67 -16.22
C PRO A 67 11.95 -5.91 -15.58
N ASN A 68 11.19 -5.75 -14.49
CA ASN A 68 10.60 -6.84 -13.72
C ASN A 68 9.09 -7.01 -13.95
N ALA A 69 8.51 -6.33 -14.95
CA ALA A 69 7.07 -6.33 -15.21
C ALA A 69 6.60 -7.39 -16.24
N GLY A 70 7.48 -8.32 -16.63
CA GLY A 70 7.13 -9.38 -17.58
C GLY A 70 6.69 -8.87 -18.96
N GLY A 71 7.20 -7.70 -19.38
CA GLY A 71 6.83 -7.06 -20.64
C GLY A 71 5.57 -6.19 -20.58
N LYS A 72 4.94 -6.03 -19.41
CA LYS A 72 3.85 -5.07 -19.20
C LYS A 72 4.40 -3.66 -19.00
N SER A 73 3.64 -2.67 -19.45
CA SER A 73 3.92 -1.26 -19.13
C SER A 73 3.63 -0.94 -17.67
N ILE A 74 4.25 0.10 -17.14
CA ILE A 74 3.97 0.54 -15.77
C ILE A 74 2.50 0.93 -15.58
N TRP A 75 1.87 1.50 -16.62
CA TRP A 75 0.43 1.78 -16.63
C TRP A 75 -0.39 0.49 -16.40
N GLN A 76 -0.10 -0.56 -17.17
CA GLN A 76 -0.81 -1.85 -17.04
C GLN A 76 -0.57 -2.49 -15.68
N VAL A 77 0.65 -2.41 -15.14
CA VAL A 77 0.95 -2.95 -13.81
C VAL A 77 0.10 -2.24 -12.75
N MET A 78 0.02 -0.92 -12.77
CA MET A 78 -0.77 -0.18 -11.78
C MET A 78 -2.27 -0.36 -11.97
N GLU A 79 -2.76 -0.41 -13.22
CA GLU A 79 -4.18 -0.67 -13.51
C GLU A 79 -4.63 -2.05 -13.01
N GLU A 80 -3.78 -3.07 -13.11
CA GLU A 80 -4.08 -4.41 -12.59
C GLU A 80 -3.94 -4.50 -11.06
N CYS A 81 -2.99 -3.79 -10.47
CA CYS A 81 -2.66 -3.94 -9.06
C CYS A 81 -3.37 -2.97 -8.13
N ALA A 82 -3.85 -1.82 -8.64
CA ALA A 82 -4.51 -0.80 -7.83
C ALA A 82 -5.81 -1.34 -7.22
N LEU A 83 -5.99 -1.13 -5.92
CA LEU A 83 -7.27 -1.36 -5.27
C LEU A 83 -8.22 -0.20 -5.55
N SER A 84 -9.51 -0.49 -5.61
CA SER A 84 -10.53 0.57 -5.60
C SER A 84 -10.48 1.33 -4.26
N PRO A 85 -10.95 2.59 -4.19
CA PRO A 85 -11.07 3.32 -2.93
C PRO A 85 -11.86 2.54 -1.86
N GLU A 86 -12.91 1.82 -2.27
CA GLU A 86 -13.73 1.02 -1.38
C GLU A 86 -12.95 -0.18 -0.82
N ASP A 87 -12.18 -0.87 -1.66
CA ASP A 87 -11.36 -2.01 -1.27
C ASP A 87 -10.17 -1.56 -0.39
N GLU A 88 -9.54 -0.44 -0.70
CA GLU A 88 -8.47 0.11 0.14
C GLU A 88 -8.99 0.55 1.51
N ALA A 89 -10.20 1.12 1.57
CA ALA A 89 -10.85 1.43 2.84
C ALA A 89 -11.17 0.16 3.66
N GLU A 90 -11.55 -0.95 3.00
CA GLU A 90 -11.75 -2.24 3.65
C GLU A 90 -10.43 -2.86 4.13
N LEU A 91 -9.37 -2.76 3.34
CA LEU A 91 -8.02 -3.19 3.72
C LEU A 91 -7.53 -2.43 4.96
N LYS A 92 -7.75 -1.11 5.02
CA LYS A 92 -7.47 -0.29 6.20
C LYS A 92 -8.24 -0.79 7.42
N ARG A 93 -9.56 -0.99 7.30
CA ARG A 93 -10.41 -1.52 8.39
C ARG A 93 -9.92 -2.87 8.89
N HIS A 94 -9.59 -3.79 7.98
CA HIS A 94 -9.05 -5.12 8.33
C HIS A 94 -7.71 -5.02 9.06
N THR A 95 -6.80 -4.16 8.58
CA THR A 95 -5.50 -3.90 9.22
C THR A 95 -5.65 -3.41 10.65
N GLU A 96 -6.54 -2.44 10.87
CA GLU A 96 -6.81 -1.90 12.20
C GLU A 96 -7.51 -2.92 13.12
N ALA A 97 -8.38 -3.79 12.56
CA ALA A 97 -9.03 -4.87 13.31
C ALA A 97 -8.05 -5.97 13.77
N GLU A 98 -6.98 -6.20 13.01
CA GLU A 98 -5.86 -7.09 13.40
C GLU A 98 -4.90 -6.42 14.41
N GLY A 99 -5.17 -5.17 14.82
CA GLY A 99 -4.39 -4.43 15.81
C GLY A 99 -3.14 -3.75 15.26
N LEU A 100 -2.98 -3.70 13.93
CA LEU A 100 -1.86 -3.06 13.25
C LEU A 100 -2.15 -1.58 12.97
N ILE A 101 -1.09 -0.79 12.81
CA ILE A 101 -1.20 0.57 12.23
C ILE A 101 -1.20 0.43 10.70
N TYR A 102 -2.17 1.07 10.05
CA TYR A 102 -2.21 1.20 8.61
C TYR A 102 -1.61 2.55 8.19
N ILE A 103 -0.72 2.52 7.20
CA ILE A 103 -0.25 3.71 6.47
C ILE A 103 -0.22 3.39 4.96
N SER A 104 -0.17 4.43 4.13
CA SER A 104 -0.03 4.26 2.68
C SER A 104 0.91 5.31 2.08
N THR A 105 1.45 5.01 0.90
CA THR A 105 2.22 5.96 0.08
C THR A 105 1.33 6.47 -1.05
N PRO A 106 0.96 7.76 -1.07
CA PRO A 106 0.26 8.33 -2.21
C PRO A 106 1.22 8.59 -3.37
N PHE A 107 0.83 8.19 -4.58
CA PHE A 107 1.58 8.44 -5.82
C PHE A 107 0.98 9.55 -6.69
N SER A 108 -0.14 10.13 -6.27
CA SER A 108 -0.81 11.24 -6.93
C SER A 108 -1.38 12.23 -5.91
N ARG A 109 -1.86 13.38 -6.40
CA ARG A 109 -2.53 14.37 -5.54
C ARG A 109 -3.85 13.81 -5.06
N ALA A 110 -4.63 13.21 -5.94
CA ALA A 110 -5.90 12.59 -5.61
C ALA A 110 -5.71 11.47 -4.57
N ALA A 111 -4.62 10.70 -4.65
CA ALA A 111 -4.28 9.70 -3.64
C ALA A 111 -3.94 10.33 -2.29
N ALA A 112 -3.19 11.44 -2.29
CA ALA A 112 -2.88 12.17 -1.06
C ALA A 112 -4.16 12.76 -0.42
N ASP A 113 -4.98 13.46 -1.20
CA ASP A 113 -6.23 14.08 -0.77
C ASP A 113 -7.24 13.03 -0.26
N TRP A 114 -7.20 11.80 -0.77
CA TRP A 114 -8.06 10.70 -0.31
C TRP A 114 -7.59 10.07 1.02
N LEU A 115 -6.29 10.10 1.30
CA LEU A 115 -5.71 9.54 2.53
C LEU A 115 -5.80 10.48 3.75
N ASP A 116 -6.01 11.79 3.52
CA ASP A 116 -6.14 12.83 4.55
C ASP A 116 -7.45 12.73 5.36
#